data_AF-A0A7X5VU34-F1
#
_entry.id   AF-A0A7X5VU34-F1
#
_cell.length_a   1.000
_cell.length_b   1.000
_cell.length_c   1.000
_cell.angle_alpha   90.00
_cell.angle_beta   90.00
_cell.angle_gamma   90.00
#
_symmetry.space_group_name_H-M   'P 1'
#
loop_
_entity.id
_entity.type
_entity.pdbx_description
1 polymer ?
#
loop_
_entity_poly.entity_id
_entity_poly.type
_entity_poly.pdbx_seq_one_letter_code
_entity_poly.pdbx_strand_id
1 'polypeptide(L)'
;MNPMVRTRQTWVVPGLVLVLAACSETALQPPSGDGPFREVSGEAGLQFTHFNGMYGEFHLPEIVGSGLAWLDYDRDGDMDLYVVQGAMIDPSRSAQTAQPGWHGPGPPGDRLFRNDLAVDAAGARSVRFTDVTEAAGIPAGGYGMGVAAGDYDNDGWVDLYVTRLGENRFLRNTG
;
A
#
# COMPACT_ATOMS: atom_id res chain seq x y z
N MET A 1 82.03 19.14 -30.25
CA MET A 1 81.53 19.54 -28.91
C MET A 1 80.15 20.16 -29.11
N ASN A 2 79.10 19.44 -28.72
CA ASN A 2 77.74 19.99 -28.58
C ASN A 2 77.05 19.16 -27.49
N PRO A 3 76.75 19.71 -26.30
CA PRO A 3 76.24 18.91 -25.19
C PRO A 3 74.74 18.64 -25.35
N MET A 4 74.36 17.37 -25.20
CA MET A 4 72.98 16.92 -25.08
C MET A 4 72.35 17.49 -23.80
N VAL A 5 71.34 18.35 -23.95
CA VAL A 5 70.48 18.80 -22.85
C VAL A 5 69.40 17.74 -22.62
N ARG A 6 69.45 17.08 -21.45
CA ARG A 6 68.38 16.18 -20.97
C ARG A 6 67.29 17.00 -20.28
N THR A 7 66.16 17.19 -20.94
CA THR A 7 64.96 17.81 -20.36
C THR A 7 64.22 16.79 -19.51
N ARG A 8 64.09 17.03 -18.19
CA ARG A 8 63.26 16.21 -17.30
C ARG A 8 61.79 16.61 -17.48
N GLN A 9 60.96 15.71 -18.01
CA GLN A 9 59.50 15.85 -17.97
C GLN A 9 58.98 15.37 -16.61
N THR A 10 58.41 16.30 -15.82
CA THR A 10 57.61 15.99 -14.64
C THR A 10 56.15 15.84 -15.07
N TRP A 11 55.57 14.66 -14.88
CA TRP A 11 54.14 14.41 -15.10
C TRP A 11 53.34 14.93 -13.91
N VAL A 12 52.41 15.86 -14.14
CA VAL A 12 51.37 16.24 -13.17
C VAL A 12 50.19 15.32 -13.41
N VAL A 13 49.86 14.47 -12.43
CA VAL A 13 48.63 13.67 -12.45
C VAL A 13 47.50 14.56 -11.94
N PRO A 14 46.45 14.87 -12.74
CA PRO A 14 45.33 15.65 -12.24
C PRO A 14 44.49 14.79 -11.29
N GLY A 15 44.34 15.25 -10.04
CA GLY A 15 43.48 14.62 -9.05
C GLY A 15 42.01 14.75 -9.45
N LEU A 16 41.33 13.61 -9.57
CA LEU A 16 39.88 13.54 -9.76
C LEU A 16 39.20 13.86 -8.42
N VAL A 17 38.51 14.99 -8.34
CA VAL A 17 37.64 15.34 -7.20
C VAL A 17 36.25 14.77 -7.49
N LEU A 18 35.86 13.75 -6.73
CA LEU A 18 34.51 13.19 -6.74
C LEU A 18 33.61 14.08 -5.88
N VAL A 19 32.73 14.88 -6.49
CA VAL A 19 31.69 15.62 -5.77
C VAL A 19 30.50 14.69 -5.57
N LEU A 20 30.35 14.15 -4.35
CA LEU A 20 29.12 13.49 -3.92
C LEU A 20 28.06 14.57 -3.69
N ALA A 21 27.19 14.78 -4.67
CA ALA A 21 25.96 15.51 -4.46
C ALA A 21 25.02 14.63 -3.63
N ALA A 22 25.00 14.85 -2.31
CA ALA A 22 23.97 14.28 -1.46
C ALA A 22 22.66 15.01 -1.77
N CYS A 23 21.75 14.36 -2.49
CA CYS A 23 20.34 14.72 -2.46
C CYS A 23 19.86 14.46 -1.03
N SER A 24 19.77 15.49 -0.20
CA SER A 24 19.00 15.39 1.03
C SER A 24 17.54 15.23 0.63
N GLU A 25 17.05 14.00 0.63
CA GLU A 25 15.62 13.76 0.85
C GLU A 25 15.31 14.36 2.22
N THR A 26 14.70 15.55 2.24
CA THR A 26 14.03 16.03 3.43
C THR A 26 12.88 15.06 3.68
N ALA A 27 13.13 14.00 4.44
CA ALA A 27 12.08 13.21 5.03
C ALA A 27 11.20 14.20 5.80
N LEU A 28 9.91 14.28 5.42
CA LEU A 28 8.94 15.06 6.18
C LEU A 28 8.97 14.54 7.61
N GLN A 29 9.51 15.34 8.52
CA GLN A 29 9.52 14.99 9.93
C GLN A 29 8.06 14.98 10.39
N PRO A 30 7.53 13.85 10.88
CA PRO A 30 6.14 13.80 11.30
C PRO A 30 5.90 14.86 12.37
N PRO A 31 4.74 15.54 12.36
CA PRO A 31 4.45 16.59 13.32
C PRO A 31 4.66 16.06 14.74
N SER A 32 5.44 16.78 15.54
CA SER A 32 5.63 16.49 16.96
C SER A 32 4.27 16.55 17.65
N GLY A 33 3.78 15.39 18.08
CA GLY A 33 2.40 15.20 18.51
C GLY A 33 2.13 15.70 19.92
N ASP A 34 1.61 16.91 20.05
CA ASP A 34 0.89 17.40 21.24
C ASP A 34 -0.64 17.44 21.01
N GLY A 35 -1.12 16.90 19.87
CA GLY A 35 -2.53 16.86 19.50
C GLY A 35 -3.23 15.55 19.91
N PRO A 36 -4.57 15.49 19.83
CA PRO A 36 -5.35 14.32 20.20
C PRO A 36 -5.18 13.12 19.23
N PHE A 37 -4.46 13.30 18.12
CA PHE A 37 -4.23 12.27 17.11
C PHE A 37 -2.74 12.07 16.87
N ARG A 38 -2.37 10.80 16.64
CA ARG A 38 -1.02 10.37 16.27
C ARG A 38 -1.13 9.32 15.18
N GLU A 39 -0.24 9.40 14.19
CA GLU A 39 -0.09 8.39 13.14
C GLU A 39 0.47 7.09 13.77
N VAL A 40 -0.17 5.94 13.50
CA VAL A 40 0.17 4.64 14.10
C VAL A 40 0.08 3.46 13.13
N SER A 41 -0.17 3.70 11.83
CA SER A 41 -0.34 2.62 10.84
C SER A 41 0.88 1.69 10.77
N GLY A 42 2.10 2.26 10.93
CA GLY A 42 3.35 1.51 11.08
C GLY A 42 3.34 0.58 12.29
N GLU A 43 3.04 1.13 13.46
CA GLU A 43 3.01 0.39 14.74
C GLU A 43 1.91 -0.69 14.76
N ALA A 44 0.74 -0.35 14.21
CA ALA A 44 -0.42 -1.21 14.14
C ALA A 44 -0.33 -2.23 13.00
N GLY A 45 0.67 -2.20 12.12
CA GLY A 45 0.79 -3.12 10.99
C GLY A 45 -0.21 -2.91 9.85
N LEU A 46 -0.90 -1.76 9.82
CA LEU A 46 -1.93 -1.42 8.84
C LEU A 46 -1.32 -0.73 7.62
N GLN A 47 -0.68 -1.51 6.74
CA GLN A 47 0.05 -0.98 5.58
C GLN A 47 -0.78 -1.13 4.30
N PHE A 48 -1.33 -0.01 3.82
CA PHE A 48 -2.12 0.03 2.59
C PHE A 48 -1.83 1.30 1.79
N THR A 49 -1.77 1.18 0.47
CA THR A 49 -1.69 2.31 -0.45
C THR A 49 -2.75 2.12 -1.52
N HIS A 50 -3.66 3.08 -1.63
CA HIS A 50 -4.67 3.06 -2.68
C HIS A 50 -4.05 3.37 -4.04
N PHE A 51 -4.43 2.60 -5.05
CA PHE A 51 -4.02 2.73 -6.43
C PHE A 51 -5.26 2.98 -7.27
N ASN A 52 -5.39 4.20 -7.79
CA ASN A 52 -6.52 4.60 -8.63
C ASN A 52 -6.29 4.36 -10.13
N GLY A 53 -5.14 3.80 -10.51
CA GLY A 53 -4.86 3.45 -11.91
C GLY A 53 -4.70 4.60 -12.89
N MET A 54 -4.53 5.86 -12.44
CA MET A 54 -4.52 7.01 -13.35
C MET A 54 -3.38 6.93 -14.39
N TYR A 55 -3.67 7.26 -15.64
CA TYR A 55 -2.66 7.28 -16.72
C TYR A 55 -2.83 8.43 -17.72
N GLY A 56 -3.56 9.49 -17.34
CA GLY A 56 -3.69 10.73 -18.11
C GLY A 56 -4.96 10.87 -18.95
N GLU A 57 -5.88 9.90 -18.87
CA GLU A 57 -7.18 9.95 -19.56
C GLU A 57 -8.31 10.56 -18.70
N PHE A 58 -8.03 10.86 -17.42
CA PHE A 58 -8.93 11.57 -16.49
C PHE A 58 -10.31 10.91 -16.35
N HIS A 59 -10.33 9.59 -16.14
CA HIS A 59 -11.59 8.87 -15.95
C HIS A 59 -12.20 9.23 -14.59
N LEU A 60 -13.52 9.42 -14.55
CA LEU A 60 -14.20 9.78 -13.31
C LEU A 60 -13.95 8.82 -12.13
N PRO A 61 -13.83 7.49 -12.31
CA PRO A 61 -13.45 6.59 -11.21
C PRO A 61 -12.07 6.87 -10.60
N GLU A 62 -11.14 7.48 -11.33
CA GLU A 62 -9.76 7.76 -10.86
C GLU A 62 -9.71 8.88 -9.80
N ILE A 63 -10.74 9.74 -9.74
CA ILE A 63 -10.83 10.87 -8.81
C ILE A 63 -11.71 10.59 -7.60
N VAL A 64 -12.35 9.42 -7.54
CA VAL A 64 -13.15 8.98 -6.40
C VAL A 64 -12.40 7.89 -5.66
N GLY A 65 -12.23 8.07 -4.34
CA GLY A 65 -11.60 7.06 -3.50
C GLY A 65 -12.46 5.80 -3.38
N SER A 66 -11.83 4.70 -3.00
CA SER A 66 -12.52 3.45 -2.70
C SER A 66 -13.11 3.42 -1.28
N GLY A 67 -14.01 2.47 -1.06
CA GLY A 67 -14.59 2.19 0.25
C GLY A 67 -13.78 1.21 1.10
N LEU A 68 -14.27 0.99 2.32
CA LEU A 68 -13.80 -0.04 3.25
C LEU A 68 -14.98 -0.60 4.04
N ALA A 69 -14.80 -1.74 4.68
CA ALA A 69 -15.74 -2.32 5.63
C ALA A 69 -15.02 -2.76 6.91
N TRP A 70 -15.64 -2.46 8.05
CA TRP A 70 -15.35 -3.10 9.33
C TRP A 70 -16.26 -4.31 9.48
N LEU A 71 -15.69 -5.47 9.85
CA LEU A 71 -16.41 -6.72 10.03
C LEU A 71 -15.63 -7.64 10.98
N ASP A 72 -16.34 -8.53 11.66
CA ASP A 72 -15.74 -9.67 12.37
C ASP A 72 -15.69 -10.86 11.38
N TYR A 73 -14.62 -11.02 10.61
CA TYR A 73 -14.63 -12.04 9.54
C TYR A 73 -14.33 -13.45 10.09
N ASP A 74 -13.59 -13.56 11.20
CA ASP A 74 -13.22 -14.84 11.81
C ASP A 74 -13.91 -15.14 13.16
N ARG A 75 -14.82 -14.26 13.61
CA ARG A 75 -15.66 -14.40 14.82
C ARG A 75 -14.88 -14.47 16.12
N ASP A 76 -13.73 -13.82 16.19
CA ASP A 76 -12.96 -13.74 17.42
C ASP A 76 -13.43 -12.60 18.35
N GLY A 77 -14.38 -11.78 17.88
CA GLY A 77 -15.02 -10.72 18.64
C GLY A 77 -14.30 -9.39 18.58
N ASP A 78 -13.26 -9.28 17.76
CA ASP A 78 -12.65 -8.02 17.39
C ASP A 78 -12.99 -7.62 15.93
N MET A 79 -12.84 -6.35 15.57
CA MET A 79 -13.22 -5.87 14.23
C MET A 79 -12.01 -5.86 13.30
N ASP A 80 -12.13 -6.61 12.22
CA ASP A 80 -11.21 -6.66 11.10
C ASP A 80 -11.51 -5.58 10.07
N LEU A 81 -10.57 -5.38 9.15
CA LEU A 81 -10.67 -4.34 8.13
C LEU A 81 -10.52 -4.93 6.72
N TYR A 82 -11.56 -4.79 5.92
CA TYR A 82 -11.50 -4.98 4.48
C TYR A 82 -11.37 -3.64 3.75
N VAL A 83 -10.35 -3.47 2.92
CA VAL A 83 -10.09 -2.24 2.17
C VAL A 83 -10.17 -2.51 0.67
N VAL A 84 -11.03 -1.76 -0.02
CA VAL A 84 -11.23 -1.88 -1.46
C VAL A 84 -10.09 -1.19 -2.21
N GLN A 85 -9.65 -1.78 -3.31
CA GLN A 85 -8.55 -1.30 -4.14
C GLN A 85 -9.02 -0.97 -5.56
N GLY A 86 -8.33 -0.03 -6.20
CA GLY A 86 -8.50 0.23 -7.63
C GLY A 86 -7.62 -0.66 -8.50
N ALA A 87 -7.70 -0.44 -9.80
CA ALA A 87 -6.89 -1.17 -10.78
C ALA A 87 -6.67 -0.27 -12.00
N MET A 88 -6.00 -0.79 -13.03
CA MET A 88 -6.09 -0.16 -14.35
C MET A 88 -7.52 -0.30 -14.88
N ILE A 89 -8.13 0.81 -15.32
CA ILE A 89 -9.44 0.78 -15.98
C ILE A 89 -9.30 0.14 -17.38
N ASP A 90 -8.24 0.48 -18.11
CA ASP A 90 -7.90 -0.12 -19.40
C ASP A 90 -7.12 -1.43 -19.16
N PRO A 91 -7.72 -2.60 -19.45
CA PRO A 91 -7.08 -3.89 -19.18
C PRO A 91 -5.89 -4.18 -20.11
N SER A 92 -5.72 -3.40 -21.19
CA SER A 92 -4.54 -3.52 -22.06
C SER A 92 -3.29 -2.86 -21.48
N ARG A 93 -3.44 -2.08 -20.39
CA ARG A 93 -2.35 -1.37 -19.74
C ARG A 93 -1.90 -2.05 -18.46
N SER A 94 -0.61 -1.89 -18.18
CA SER A 94 0.02 -2.38 -16.96
C SER A 94 -0.05 -1.31 -15.85
N ALA A 95 -0.18 -1.75 -14.61
CA ALA A 95 -0.15 -0.87 -13.44
C ALA A 95 1.18 -0.10 -13.29
N GLN A 96 2.27 -0.57 -13.91
CA GLN A 96 3.55 0.14 -13.95
C GLN A 96 3.52 1.36 -14.90
N THR A 97 2.57 1.40 -15.84
CA THR A 97 2.39 2.52 -16.78
C THR A 97 1.47 3.63 -16.25
N ALA A 98 0.87 3.42 -15.07
CA ALA A 98 0.15 4.46 -14.35
C ALA A 98 1.10 5.60 -13.90
N GLN A 99 0.52 6.71 -13.47
CA GLN A 99 1.25 7.92 -13.12
C GLN A 99 0.81 8.43 -11.72
N PRO A 100 1.53 8.10 -10.63
CA PRO A 100 2.74 7.25 -10.58
C PRO A 100 2.43 5.76 -10.81
N GLY A 101 3.46 5.01 -11.20
CA GLY A 101 3.34 3.57 -11.38
C GLY A 101 3.08 2.85 -10.06
N TRP A 102 2.46 1.67 -10.13
CA TRP A 102 2.25 0.83 -8.95
C TRP A 102 3.57 0.25 -8.42
N HIS A 103 3.79 0.39 -7.11
CA HIS A 103 4.99 -0.05 -6.40
C HIS A 103 4.72 -1.05 -5.25
N GLY A 104 3.47 -1.44 -5.03
CA GLY A 104 3.13 -2.42 -4.00
C GLY A 104 3.39 -3.87 -4.43
N PRO A 105 3.27 -4.83 -3.51
CA PRO A 105 3.49 -6.24 -3.81
C PRO A 105 2.38 -6.80 -4.70
N GLY A 106 2.79 -7.54 -5.75
CA GLY A 106 1.86 -8.16 -6.70
C GLY A 106 1.02 -7.15 -7.49
N PRO A 107 -0.02 -7.59 -8.20
CA PRO A 107 -0.99 -6.68 -8.80
C PRO A 107 -1.80 -5.93 -7.71
N PRO A 108 -2.27 -4.70 -7.99
CA PRO A 108 -3.24 -4.03 -7.13
C PRO A 108 -4.46 -4.93 -6.89
N GLY A 109 -4.86 -5.04 -5.63
CA GLY A 109 -6.03 -5.81 -5.22
C GLY A 109 -6.49 -5.40 -3.84
N ASP A 110 -7.74 -5.71 -3.54
CA ASP A 110 -8.34 -5.50 -2.23
C ASP A 110 -7.48 -6.13 -1.13
N ARG A 111 -7.63 -5.65 0.11
CA ARG A 111 -6.89 -6.18 1.26
C ARG A 111 -7.83 -6.54 2.39
N LEU A 112 -7.56 -7.66 3.06
CA LEU A 112 -8.19 -8.03 4.32
C LEU A 112 -7.11 -8.04 5.40
N PHE A 113 -7.32 -7.24 6.44
CA PHE A 113 -6.47 -7.19 7.61
C PHE A 113 -7.23 -7.77 8.79
N ARG A 114 -6.73 -8.89 9.32
CA ARG A 114 -7.22 -9.41 10.60
C ARG A 114 -6.70 -8.53 11.72
N ASN A 115 -7.54 -8.15 12.65
CA ASN A 115 -7.11 -7.53 13.88
C ASN A 115 -6.76 -8.65 14.90
N ASP A 116 -5.57 -8.56 15.47
CA ASP A 116 -5.04 -9.51 16.45
C ASP A 116 -5.06 -8.82 17.84
N LEU A 117 -6.22 -8.35 18.28
CA LEU A 117 -6.35 -7.59 19.53
C LEU A 117 -5.92 -8.44 20.74
N ALA A 118 -4.87 -7.99 21.42
CA ALA A 118 -4.45 -8.57 22.68
C ALA A 118 -4.93 -7.71 23.86
N VAL A 119 -5.47 -8.38 24.90
CA VAL A 119 -5.81 -7.75 26.18
C VAL A 119 -5.02 -8.45 27.29
N ASP A 120 -4.21 -7.70 28.03
CA ASP A 120 -3.43 -8.26 29.13
C ASP A 120 -4.26 -8.44 30.42
N ALA A 121 -3.65 -9.03 31.45
CA ALA A 121 -4.32 -9.27 32.73
C ALA A 121 -4.73 -7.98 33.47
N ALA A 122 -4.11 -6.84 33.15
CA ALA A 122 -4.46 -5.53 33.68
C ALA A 122 -5.55 -4.81 32.84
N GLY A 123 -5.97 -5.41 31.72
CA GLY A 123 -6.94 -4.86 30.79
C GLY A 123 -6.35 -3.91 29.76
N ALA A 124 -5.02 -3.80 29.66
CA ALA A 124 -4.39 -2.99 28.63
C ALA A 124 -4.55 -3.67 27.25
N ARG A 125 -4.88 -2.87 26.24
CA ARG A 125 -5.16 -3.32 24.88
C ARG A 125 -4.00 -3.01 23.94
N SER A 126 -3.61 -3.98 23.13
CA SER A 126 -2.65 -3.83 22.04
C SER A 126 -3.30 -4.28 20.74
N VAL A 127 -3.46 -3.35 19.80
CA VAL A 127 -4.05 -3.60 18.48
C VAL A 127 -2.91 -3.84 17.49
N ARG A 128 -3.02 -4.93 16.74
CA ARG A 128 -2.12 -5.25 15.63
C ARG A 128 -2.95 -5.80 14.49
N PHE A 129 -2.69 -5.34 13.28
CA PHE A 129 -3.29 -5.87 12.07
C PHE A 129 -2.28 -6.77 11.36
N THR A 130 -2.79 -7.90 10.88
CA THR A 130 -2.07 -8.85 10.01
C THR A 130 -2.77 -8.90 8.66
N ASP A 131 -2.04 -8.66 7.58
CA ASP A 131 -2.56 -8.85 6.22
C ASP A 131 -2.81 -10.35 5.98
N VAL A 132 -4.08 -10.74 5.90
CA VAL A 132 -4.53 -12.11 5.65
C VAL A 132 -5.14 -12.28 4.26
N THR A 133 -4.93 -11.32 3.36
CA THR A 133 -5.55 -11.26 2.02
C THR A 133 -5.37 -12.57 1.24
N GLU A 134 -4.15 -13.12 1.20
CA GLU A 134 -3.86 -14.37 0.51
C GLU A 134 -4.47 -15.58 1.24
N ALA A 135 -4.34 -15.63 2.57
CA ALA A 135 -4.86 -16.74 3.37
C ALA A 135 -6.39 -16.83 3.31
N ALA A 136 -7.08 -15.70 3.27
CA ALA A 136 -8.53 -15.59 3.10
C ALA A 136 -8.99 -15.74 1.63
N GLY A 137 -8.06 -15.93 0.69
CA GLY A 137 -8.39 -16.16 -0.72
C GLY A 137 -8.99 -14.94 -1.43
N ILE A 138 -8.71 -13.72 -0.94
CA ILE A 138 -9.23 -12.49 -1.54
C ILE A 138 -8.54 -12.28 -2.91
N PRO A 139 -9.29 -12.30 -4.03
CA PRO A 139 -8.67 -12.20 -5.34
C PRO A 139 -8.25 -10.77 -5.67
N ALA A 140 -7.06 -10.63 -6.26
CA ALA A 140 -6.57 -9.35 -6.75
C ALA A 140 -7.33 -8.88 -8.03
N GLY A 141 -7.14 -7.61 -8.38
CA GLY A 141 -7.64 -7.02 -9.62
C GLY A 141 -9.13 -6.68 -9.63
N GLY A 142 -9.51 -5.93 -10.67
CA GLY A 142 -10.80 -5.25 -10.78
C GLY A 142 -10.76 -3.86 -10.12
N TYR A 143 -11.47 -2.91 -10.71
CA TYR A 143 -11.52 -1.55 -10.18
C TYR A 143 -12.63 -1.44 -9.14
N GLY A 144 -12.29 -1.55 -7.86
CA GLY A 144 -13.23 -1.47 -6.75
C GLY A 144 -13.67 -0.04 -6.43
N MET A 145 -14.93 0.10 -6.03
CA MET A 145 -15.55 1.39 -5.70
C MET A 145 -15.99 1.40 -4.23
N GLY A 146 -16.83 0.47 -3.81
CA GLY A 146 -17.34 0.39 -2.45
C GLY A 146 -17.58 -1.04 -2.01
N VAL A 147 -17.91 -1.23 -0.74
CA VAL A 147 -18.18 -2.54 -0.16
C VAL A 147 -19.30 -2.44 0.86
N ALA A 148 -20.13 -3.48 0.91
CA ALA A 148 -21.09 -3.72 1.98
C ALA A 148 -20.76 -5.06 2.65
N ALA A 149 -20.87 -5.09 3.97
CA ALA A 149 -20.68 -6.30 4.78
C ALA A 149 -22.02 -6.75 5.36
N GLY A 150 -22.27 -8.05 5.35
CA GLY A 150 -23.46 -8.64 5.96
C GLY A 150 -23.52 -10.14 5.78
N ASP A 151 -24.10 -10.82 6.76
CA ASP A 151 -24.39 -12.26 6.73
C ASP A 151 -25.63 -12.50 5.85
N TYR A 152 -25.42 -12.83 4.58
CA TYR A 152 -26.51 -12.87 3.59
C TYR A 152 -27.36 -14.15 3.67
N ASP A 153 -26.76 -15.26 4.09
CA ASP A 153 -27.40 -16.58 4.15
C ASP A 153 -27.65 -17.07 5.59
N ASN A 154 -27.35 -16.22 6.56
CA ASN A 154 -27.62 -16.41 7.97
C ASN A 154 -26.89 -17.64 8.53
N ASP A 155 -25.67 -17.91 8.02
CA ASP A 155 -24.76 -18.93 8.55
C ASP A 155 -23.87 -18.38 9.69
N GLY A 156 -23.96 -17.06 9.93
CA GLY A 156 -23.30 -16.28 10.96
C GLY A 156 -21.97 -15.68 10.52
N TRP A 157 -21.45 -16.02 9.34
CA TRP A 157 -20.18 -15.51 8.83
C TRP A 157 -20.46 -14.27 7.99
N VAL A 158 -19.76 -13.16 8.26
CA VAL A 158 -20.03 -11.93 7.54
C VAL A 158 -19.45 -12.02 6.13
N ASP A 159 -20.30 -11.84 5.12
CA ASP A 159 -19.93 -11.80 3.71
C ASP A 159 -19.67 -10.38 3.23
N LEU A 160 -19.05 -10.25 2.05
CA LEU A 160 -18.74 -8.97 1.43
C LEU A 160 -19.33 -8.88 0.02
N TYR A 161 -20.05 -7.78 -0.25
CA TYR A 161 -20.46 -7.39 -1.60
C TYR A 161 -19.69 -6.14 -2.04
N VAL A 162 -18.80 -6.28 -3.01
CA VAL A 162 -17.90 -5.24 -3.51
C VAL A 162 -18.43 -4.71 -4.85
N THR A 163 -18.71 -3.41 -4.90
CA THR A 163 -19.08 -2.73 -6.15
C THR A 163 -17.82 -2.40 -6.94
N ARG A 164 -17.87 -2.60 -8.26
CA ARG A 164 -16.71 -2.42 -9.14
C ARG A 164 -17.13 -1.73 -10.44
N LEU A 165 -16.17 -1.15 -11.14
CA LEU A 165 -16.37 -0.83 -12.54
C LEU A 165 -16.50 -2.14 -13.33
N GLY A 166 -17.68 -2.37 -13.91
CA GLY A 166 -18.02 -3.63 -14.57
C GLY A 166 -18.75 -4.59 -13.63
N GLU A 167 -18.27 -5.83 -13.53
CA GLU A 167 -18.92 -6.86 -12.71
C GLU A 167 -18.63 -6.67 -11.22
N ASN A 168 -19.68 -6.62 -10.39
CA ASN A 168 -19.52 -6.60 -8.94
C ASN A 168 -18.97 -7.95 -8.42
N ARG A 169 -18.41 -7.95 -7.20
CA ARG A 169 -17.91 -9.17 -6.55
C ARG A 169 -18.77 -9.47 -5.34
N PHE A 170 -19.15 -10.73 -5.19
CA PHE A 170 -19.69 -11.24 -3.95
C PHE A 170 -18.69 -12.26 -3.39
N LEU A 171 -18.25 -12.03 -2.16
CA LEU A 171 -17.32 -12.88 -1.42
C LEU A 171 -18.11 -13.50 -0.29
N ARG A 172 -18.46 -14.77 -0.47
CA ARG A 172 -19.09 -15.57 0.58
C ARG A 172 -18.01 -16.02 1.57
N ASN A 173 -18.21 -15.77 2.85
CA ASN A 173 -17.35 -16.29 3.90
C ASN A 173 -17.79 -17.73 4.26
N THR A 174 -16.84 -18.64 4.41
CA THR A 174 -17.11 -20.07 4.64
C THR A 174 -16.57 -20.61 5.96
N GLY A 175 -16.01 -19.75 6.81
CA GLY A 175 -15.34 -20.13 8.06
C GLY A 175 -13.87 -20.50 7.87
#